data_AF-A0A7Z0ET25-F1
#
_entry.id   AF-A0A7Z0ET25-F1
#
_cell.length_a   1.000
_cell.length_b   1.000
_cell.length_c   1.000
_cell.angle_alpha   90.00
_cell.angle_beta   90.00
_cell.angle_gamma   90.00
#
_symmetry.space_group_name_H-M   'P 1'
#
loop_
_entity.id
_entity.type
_entity.pdbx_description
1 polymer ?
#
loop_
_entity_poly.entity_id
_entity_poly.type
_entity_poly.pdbx_seq_one_letter_code
_entity_poly.pdbx_strand_id
1 'polypeptide(L)'
;MDPQTPGPLDQGELIQELGQALVSATPEGWQQLTYLARVIGALNDDMLAVQGADGQVGQVPVPDGARDAAEALKQRCYQEGKGTWLSMIVSVHHTGKVDVEYNYDTEPDLTREPSPLAYAQELERYPRADEVLPDWIRAKLDQARTFDTGAMTTAIGAALVAACSREGLLAEHRPPTGLRVALPDGTVLLDTDMRTTFDQALIMPEDQWEGLAAHFAGYVAQAARERDAGPAASSGSAPPAPSGRTVPVDPSDGVATALVAAFRDLGTEIAFQDPSTMLVPMPNGGTASADIGSFRTAMGDEAPEKVAEHAAAFARNVVDQLDRATRQGTESSGELRVRLYPVSAFPEGVLEQLVSREIAPGLWQTVVVDSPESLQPLSRKAHESSGRSDAEVFAAAVAASLADPVEVSEHDINGTRLVHIGGQHPYVAANVHDLGRHLGEAPHGALVVLPVPEVLIAHPLGQAHPVAAMENLREVAQRFAADADKPISTQLYWWHPSSRGREQSAPADLRPVGVEIDHEKGSVTLHTSDEEFGPLLSSLMGQ
;
A
#
# COMPACT_ATOMS: atom_id res chain seq x y z
N MET A 1 13.95 -2.66 -27.21
CA MET A 1 12.68 -2.03 -26.83
C MET A 1 12.75 -2.01 -25.34
N ASP A 2 12.94 -0.85 -24.71
CA ASP A 2 13.11 -0.79 -23.27
C ASP A 2 11.81 -1.22 -22.58
N PRO A 3 11.86 -2.02 -21.50
CA PRO A 3 10.67 -2.26 -20.71
C PRO A 3 10.21 -0.93 -20.10
N GLN A 4 8.98 -0.52 -20.37
CA GLN A 4 8.46 0.69 -19.74
C GLN A 4 8.36 0.45 -18.23
N THR A 5 9.09 1.23 -17.45
CA THR A 5 8.87 1.35 -16.01
C THR A 5 7.40 1.73 -15.78
N PRO A 6 6.61 0.93 -15.05
CA PRO A 6 5.18 1.17 -14.92
C PRO A 6 4.87 2.38 -14.04
N GLY A 7 3.68 2.95 -14.23
CA GLY A 7 3.28 4.20 -13.57
C GLY A 7 2.56 4.00 -12.23
N PRO A 8 2.49 5.03 -11.37
CA PRO A 8 1.78 4.94 -10.08
C PRO A 8 0.28 4.62 -10.16
N LEU A 9 -0.35 4.79 -11.33
CA LEU A 9 -1.78 4.55 -11.53
C LEU A 9 -2.11 3.04 -11.46
N ASP A 10 -1.30 2.20 -12.09
CA ASP A 10 -1.53 0.76 -12.18
C ASP A 10 -1.38 0.07 -10.79
N GLN A 11 -0.61 0.67 -9.88
CA GLN A 11 -0.52 0.20 -8.49
C GLN A 11 -1.75 0.62 -7.67
N GLY A 12 -2.33 1.79 -7.96
CA GLY A 12 -3.55 2.26 -7.32
C GLY A 12 -4.77 1.39 -7.65
N GLU A 13 -4.90 0.94 -8.90
CA GLU A 13 -5.95 0.01 -9.34
C GLU A 13 -5.88 -1.32 -8.57
N LEU A 14 -4.70 -1.94 -8.51
CA LEU A 14 -4.51 -3.20 -7.76
C LEU A 14 -4.75 -3.05 -6.25
N ILE A 15 -4.43 -1.90 -5.64
CA ILE A 15 -4.76 -1.61 -4.23
C ILE A 15 -6.28 -1.47 -4.04
N GLN A 16 -6.99 -0.90 -5.02
CA GLN A 16 -8.44 -0.76 -5.00
C GLN A 16 -9.15 -2.11 -5.21
N GLU A 17 -8.66 -2.95 -6.13
CA GLU A 17 -9.13 -4.34 -6.31
C GLU A 17 -8.94 -5.16 -5.04
N LEU A 18 -7.74 -5.08 -4.43
CA LEU A 18 -7.44 -5.70 -3.15
C LEU A 18 -8.41 -5.24 -2.05
N GLY A 19 -8.64 -3.93 -1.92
CA GLY A 19 -9.60 -3.37 -0.97
C GLY A 19 -11.02 -3.89 -1.18
N GLN A 20 -11.50 -3.93 -2.43
CA GLN A 20 -12.84 -4.46 -2.76
C GLN A 20 -12.96 -5.96 -2.46
N ALA A 21 -11.94 -6.75 -2.82
CA ALA A 21 -11.90 -8.17 -2.54
C ALA A 21 -11.96 -8.43 -1.03
N LEU A 22 -11.16 -7.72 -0.22
CA LEU A 22 -11.18 -7.85 1.24
C LEU A 22 -12.54 -7.47 1.85
N VAL A 23 -13.16 -6.39 1.38
CA VAL A 23 -14.50 -5.97 1.84
C VAL A 23 -15.57 -7.02 1.51
N SER A 24 -15.44 -7.78 0.42
CA SER A 24 -16.43 -8.80 0.03
C SER A 24 -16.63 -9.94 1.05
N ALA A 25 -15.65 -10.18 1.94
CA ALA A 25 -15.74 -11.17 3.03
C ALA A 25 -16.21 -10.60 4.37
N THR A 26 -16.51 -9.30 4.46
CA THR A 26 -16.87 -8.66 5.72
C THR A 26 -18.33 -8.95 6.12
N PRO A 27 -18.63 -9.15 7.42
CA PRO A 27 -20.00 -9.20 7.93
C PRO A 27 -20.64 -7.80 7.94
N GLU A 28 -21.97 -7.75 7.97
CA GLU A 28 -22.70 -6.48 8.11
C GLU A 28 -22.26 -5.67 9.34
N GLY A 29 -22.07 -4.36 9.15
CA GLY A 29 -21.68 -3.45 10.24
C GLY A 29 -20.20 -3.44 10.61
N TRP A 30 -19.33 -4.09 9.83
CA TRP A 30 -17.88 -3.96 10.00
C TRP A 30 -17.42 -2.49 10.05
N GLN A 31 -16.37 -2.22 10.83
CA GLN A 31 -15.84 -0.87 11.06
C GLN A 31 -14.44 -0.68 10.47
N GLN A 32 -13.60 -1.70 10.62
CA GLN A 32 -12.24 -1.76 10.10
C GLN A 32 -11.89 -3.22 9.78
N LEU A 33 -11.03 -3.43 8.80
CA LEU A 33 -10.37 -4.71 8.55
C LEU A 33 -8.87 -4.49 8.40
N THR A 34 -8.10 -5.51 8.76
CA THR A 34 -6.65 -5.57 8.60
C THR A 34 -6.30 -6.90 7.92
N TYR A 35 -5.79 -6.79 6.70
CA TYR A 35 -5.20 -7.87 5.95
C TYR A 35 -3.68 -7.84 6.10
N LEU A 36 -3.07 -8.99 6.33
CA LEU A 36 -1.64 -9.17 6.41
C LEU A 36 -1.28 -10.31 5.45
N ALA A 37 -0.45 -9.99 4.45
CA ALA A 37 0.04 -10.92 3.45
C ALA A 37 1.55 -11.09 3.59
N ARG A 38 2.03 -12.34 3.65
CA ARG A 38 3.46 -12.68 3.64
C ARG A 38 3.68 -13.66 2.51
N VAL A 39 4.22 -13.15 1.41
CA VAL A 39 4.34 -13.89 0.15
C VAL A 39 5.83 -13.99 -0.17
N ILE A 40 6.40 -15.20 -0.15
CA ILE A 40 7.84 -15.45 -0.25
C ILE A 40 8.06 -16.69 -1.12
N GLY A 41 8.47 -16.50 -2.37
CA GLY A 41 8.52 -17.61 -3.33
C GLY A 41 7.12 -18.21 -3.52
N ALA A 42 6.97 -19.53 -3.33
CA ALA A 42 5.66 -20.18 -3.31
C ALA A 42 4.95 -20.19 -1.93
N LEU A 43 5.57 -19.64 -0.88
CA LEU A 43 4.91 -19.48 0.41
C LEU A 43 3.91 -18.34 0.32
N ASN A 44 2.67 -18.62 0.72
CA ASN A 44 1.67 -17.62 1.06
C ASN A 44 1.20 -17.90 2.49
N ASP A 45 1.45 -16.97 3.39
CA ASP A 45 0.95 -16.94 4.76
C ASP A 45 0.16 -15.65 4.95
N ASP A 46 -1.16 -15.78 5.07
CA ASP A 46 -2.07 -14.63 5.08
C ASP A 46 -3.12 -14.69 6.19
N MET A 47 -3.61 -13.51 6.57
CA MET A 47 -4.60 -13.32 7.63
C MET A 47 -5.46 -12.10 7.34
N LEU A 48 -6.78 -12.26 7.43
CA LEU A 48 -7.74 -11.16 7.43
C LEU A 48 -8.45 -11.11 8.78
N ALA A 49 -8.25 -10.01 9.51
CA ALA A 49 -9.00 -9.68 10.71
C ALA A 49 -10.03 -8.59 10.41
N VAL A 50 -11.25 -8.70 10.94
CA VAL A 50 -12.32 -7.72 10.78
C VAL A 50 -12.87 -7.33 12.15
N GLN A 51 -13.03 -6.03 12.36
CA GLN A 51 -13.68 -5.45 13.53
C GLN A 51 -15.17 -5.20 13.24
N GLY A 52 -16.05 -5.75 14.08
CA GLY A 52 -17.50 -5.53 14.01
C GLY A 52 -17.96 -4.20 14.64
N ALA A 53 -19.24 -3.86 14.46
CA ALA A 53 -19.87 -2.69 15.09
C ALA A 53 -19.89 -2.75 16.64
N ASP A 54 -19.72 -3.93 17.23
CA ASP A 54 -19.58 -4.15 18.67
C ASP A 54 -18.13 -3.95 19.18
N GLY A 55 -17.21 -3.60 18.28
CA GLY A 55 -15.79 -3.42 18.55
C GLY A 55 -14.99 -4.72 18.67
N GLN A 56 -15.62 -5.89 18.55
CA GLN A 56 -14.92 -7.18 18.59
C GLN A 56 -14.15 -7.42 17.29
N VAL A 57 -12.96 -8.01 17.39
CA VAL A 57 -12.12 -8.37 16.25
C VAL A 57 -12.17 -9.89 16.06
N GLY A 58 -12.53 -10.34 14.86
CA GLY A 58 -12.54 -11.75 14.47
C GLY A 58 -11.69 -11.99 13.21
N GLN A 59 -11.04 -13.14 13.11
CA GLN A 59 -10.43 -13.59 11.87
C GLN A 59 -11.51 -14.16 10.94
N VAL A 60 -11.40 -13.87 9.64
CA VAL A 60 -12.26 -14.42 8.59
C VAL A 60 -11.40 -14.99 7.45
N PRO A 61 -11.91 -15.91 6.62
CA PRO A 61 -11.18 -16.40 5.46
C PRO A 61 -10.83 -15.25 4.50
N VAL A 62 -9.57 -15.20 4.05
CA VAL A 62 -9.15 -14.26 3.00
C VAL A 62 -9.74 -14.71 1.66
N PRO A 63 -10.41 -13.82 0.89
CA PRO A 63 -10.88 -14.09 -0.47
C PRO A 63 -9.74 -14.31 -1.45
N ASP A 64 -9.93 -15.21 -2.41
CA ASP A 64 -8.89 -15.50 -3.40
C ASP A 64 -8.55 -14.29 -4.27
N GLY A 65 -9.53 -13.47 -4.65
CA GLY A 65 -9.27 -12.20 -5.35
C GLY A 65 -8.38 -11.21 -4.57
N ALA A 66 -8.32 -11.30 -3.25
CA ALA A 66 -7.38 -10.52 -2.44
C ALA A 66 -5.96 -11.11 -2.46
N ARG A 67 -5.82 -12.43 -2.60
CA ARG A 67 -4.53 -13.10 -2.84
C ARG A 67 -4.01 -12.78 -4.24
N ASP A 68 -4.88 -12.86 -5.25
CA ASP A 68 -4.55 -12.56 -6.64
C ASP A 68 -4.06 -11.11 -6.78
N ALA A 69 -4.79 -10.14 -6.21
CA ALA A 69 -4.39 -8.73 -6.20
C ALA A 69 -3.08 -8.49 -5.42
N ALA A 70 -2.86 -9.21 -4.31
CA ALA A 70 -1.60 -9.14 -3.57
C ALA A 70 -0.42 -9.74 -4.37
N GLU A 71 -0.60 -10.83 -5.11
CA GLU A 71 0.44 -11.40 -5.98
C GLU A 71 0.74 -10.45 -7.16
N ALA A 72 -0.28 -9.86 -7.78
CA ALA A 72 -0.12 -8.85 -8.81
C ALA A 72 0.64 -7.61 -8.28
N LEU A 73 0.34 -7.14 -7.06
CA LEU A 73 1.10 -6.08 -6.38
C LEU A 73 2.56 -6.49 -6.12
N LYS A 74 2.82 -7.75 -5.76
CA LYS A 74 4.19 -8.25 -5.55
C LYS A 74 5.00 -8.20 -6.83
N GLN A 75 4.41 -8.62 -7.95
CA GLN A 75 5.01 -8.51 -9.29
C GLN A 75 5.19 -7.05 -9.71
N ARG A 76 4.21 -6.17 -9.41
CA ARG A 76 4.24 -4.76 -9.81
C ARG A 76 5.26 -3.91 -9.04
N CYS A 77 5.48 -4.23 -7.76
CA CYS A 77 6.46 -3.56 -6.90
C CYS A 77 7.92 -4.03 -7.13
N TYR A 78 8.16 -5.03 -7.98
CA TYR A 78 9.52 -5.51 -8.27
C TYR A 78 10.38 -4.45 -8.95
N GLN A 79 11.60 -4.27 -8.42
CA GLN A 79 12.66 -3.46 -9.02
C GLN A 79 13.91 -4.31 -9.22
N GLU A 80 14.46 -4.29 -10.43
CA GLU A 80 15.67 -5.04 -10.80
C GLU A 80 16.82 -4.74 -9.84
N GLY A 81 17.43 -5.80 -9.28
CA GLY A 81 18.51 -5.70 -8.29
C GLY A 81 18.09 -5.20 -6.90
N LYS A 82 16.83 -4.82 -6.66
CA LYS A 82 16.30 -4.48 -5.32
C LYS A 82 15.28 -5.51 -4.81
N GLY A 83 14.71 -6.32 -5.70
CA GLY A 83 13.64 -7.26 -5.37
C GLY A 83 12.28 -6.57 -5.21
N THR A 84 11.40 -7.20 -4.43
CA THR A 84 10.07 -6.70 -4.07
C THR A 84 9.84 -6.90 -2.56
N TRP A 85 8.67 -6.50 -2.06
CA TRP A 85 8.31 -6.62 -0.63
C TRP A 85 8.17 -8.09 -0.20
N LEU A 86 8.45 -8.36 1.08
CA LEU A 86 8.39 -9.68 1.71
C LEU A 86 7.08 -9.88 2.49
N SER A 87 6.55 -8.80 3.06
CA SER A 87 5.21 -8.77 3.63
C SER A 87 4.52 -7.41 3.41
N MET A 88 3.20 -7.42 3.41
CA MET A 88 2.34 -6.26 3.22
C MET A 88 1.23 -6.27 4.27
N ILE A 89 0.94 -5.12 4.87
CA ILE A 89 -0.24 -4.88 5.71
C ILE A 89 -1.17 -3.95 4.94
N VAL A 90 -2.45 -4.28 4.90
CA VAL A 90 -3.51 -3.45 4.33
C VAL A 90 -4.59 -3.23 5.37
N SER A 91 -4.87 -1.98 5.70
CA SER A 91 -5.99 -1.61 6.55
C SER A 91 -7.08 -0.97 5.70
N VAL A 92 -8.32 -1.44 5.82
CA VAL A 92 -9.48 -0.81 5.17
C VAL A 92 -10.49 -0.41 6.24
N HIS A 93 -10.96 0.82 6.17
CA HIS A 93 -11.99 1.37 7.06
C HIS A 93 -13.37 1.34 6.38
N HIS A 94 -14.46 1.27 7.15
CA HIS A 94 -15.82 1.17 6.61
C HIS A 94 -16.26 2.37 5.74
N THR A 95 -15.53 3.49 5.80
CA THR A 95 -15.69 4.64 4.90
C THR A 95 -15.07 4.43 3.52
N GLY A 96 -14.46 3.27 3.25
CA GLY A 96 -13.77 2.96 1.99
C GLY A 96 -12.31 3.41 1.92
N LYS A 97 -11.75 4.00 2.99
CA LYS A 97 -10.33 4.35 3.07
C LYS A 97 -9.47 3.07 3.12
N VAL A 98 -8.49 2.96 2.22
CA VAL A 98 -7.48 1.89 2.18
C VAL A 98 -6.11 2.49 2.49
N ASP A 99 -5.40 1.94 3.48
CA ASP A 99 -3.98 2.21 3.75
C ASP A 99 -3.17 0.93 3.48
N VAL A 100 -1.98 1.06 2.88
CA VAL A 100 -1.09 -0.07 2.55
C VAL A 100 0.33 0.22 3.02
N GLU A 101 0.93 -0.74 3.71
CA GLU A 101 2.28 -0.69 4.25
C GLU A 101 3.08 -1.92 3.80
N TYR A 102 4.34 -1.73 3.40
CA TYR A 102 5.19 -2.76 2.83
C TYR A 102 6.50 -2.92 3.63
N ASN A 103 6.88 -4.17 3.89
CA ASN A 103 8.17 -4.53 4.47
C ASN A 103 9.07 -5.16 3.39
N TYR A 104 10.30 -4.67 3.26
CA TYR A 104 11.25 -5.12 2.24
C TYR A 104 12.46 -5.86 2.80
N ASP A 105 12.84 -5.67 4.05
CA ASP A 105 14.16 -6.03 4.61
C ASP A 105 14.12 -6.76 5.96
N THR A 106 13.06 -6.57 6.73
CA THR A 106 12.87 -7.18 8.05
C THR A 106 12.32 -8.60 7.89
N GLU A 107 12.84 -9.56 8.66
CA GLU A 107 12.35 -10.94 8.64
C GLU A 107 10.88 -11.00 9.07
N PRO A 108 9.93 -11.43 8.21
CA PRO A 108 8.52 -11.46 8.58
C PRO A 108 8.25 -12.52 9.65
N ASP A 109 7.51 -12.14 10.70
CA ASP A 109 7.00 -13.09 11.71
C ASP A 109 5.94 -14.01 11.07
N LEU A 110 6.26 -15.28 10.85
CA LEU A 110 5.45 -16.25 10.10
C LEU A 110 4.77 -17.25 11.05
N THR A 111 3.54 -17.65 10.75
CA THR A 111 2.76 -18.60 11.58
C THR A 111 3.43 -19.98 11.75
N ARG A 112 4.34 -20.32 10.83
CA ARG A 112 5.15 -21.54 10.79
C ARG A 112 6.50 -21.20 10.15
N GLU A 113 7.59 -21.79 10.63
CA GLU A 113 8.88 -21.63 9.98
C GLU A 113 8.84 -22.28 8.57
N PRO A 114 9.12 -21.52 7.50
CA PRO A 114 9.01 -22.04 6.15
C PRO A 114 10.27 -22.81 5.73
N SER A 115 10.12 -23.67 4.72
CA SER A 115 11.27 -24.29 4.05
C SER A 115 12.23 -23.21 3.53
N PRO A 116 13.55 -23.32 3.75
CA PRO A 116 14.53 -22.38 3.20
C PRO A 116 14.44 -22.21 1.67
N LEU A 117 13.91 -23.23 0.96
CA LEU A 117 13.64 -23.19 -0.48
C LEU A 117 12.67 -22.07 -0.89
N ALA A 118 11.78 -21.61 0.00
CA ALA A 118 10.87 -20.49 -0.28
C ALA A 118 11.66 -19.19 -0.57
N TYR A 119 12.75 -18.94 0.16
CA TYR A 119 13.61 -17.77 -0.05
C TYR A 119 14.50 -17.90 -1.29
N ALA A 120 14.86 -19.14 -1.67
CA ALA A 120 15.56 -19.39 -2.93
C ALA A 120 14.64 -19.10 -4.14
N GLN A 121 13.38 -19.55 -4.09
CA GLN A 121 12.35 -19.22 -5.08
C GLN A 121 12.05 -17.72 -5.14
N GLU A 122 12.00 -17.04 -3.97
CA GLU A 122 11.79 -15.59 -3.90
C GLU A 122 12.88 -14.82 -4.66
N LEU A 123 14.15 -15.18 -4.50
CA LEU A 123 15.25 -14.50 -5.21
C LEU A 123 15.47 -14.97 -6.65
N GLU A 124 14.98 -16.16 -7.04
CA GLU A 124 14.90 -16.55 -8.46
C GLU A 124 13.89 -15.66 -9.20
N ARG A 125 12.74 -15.36 -8.57
CA ARG A 125 11.65 -14.56 -9.16
C ARG A 125 11.90 -13.05 -9.04
N TYR A 126 12.46 -12.61 -7.91
CA TYR A 126 12.69 -11.20 -7.58
C TYR A 126 14.15 -10.95 -7.13
N PRO A 127 15.13 -11.04 -8.06
CA PRO A 127 16.55 -10.83 -7.78
C PRO A 127 16.87 -9.58 -6.97
N ARG A 128 17.76 -9.76 -5.98
CA ARG A 128 18.36 -8.70 -5.15
C ARG A 128 19.86 -8.69 -5.36
N ALA A 129 20.46 -7.51 -5.48
CA ALA A 129 21.90 -7.34 -5.45
C ALA A 129 22.43 -7.69 -4.04
N ASP A 130 23.66 -8.18 -3.96
CA ASP A 130 24.22 -8.66 -2.69
C ASP A 130 24.32 -7.53 -1.65
N GLU A 131 24.59 -6.30 -2.10
CA GLU A 131 24.68 -5.12 -1.24
C GLU A 131 23.37 -4.76 -0.52
N VAL A 132 22.22 -5.19 -1.04
CA VAL A 132 20.88 -4.93 -0.47
C VAL A 132 20.19 -6.20 0.04
N LEU A 133 20.90 -7.33 0.07
CA LEU A 133 20.38 -8.60 0.54
C LEU A 133 20.56 -8.72 2.07
N PRO A 134 19.48 -8.83 2.87
CA PRO A 134 19.59 -8.98 4.32
C PRO A 134 20.34 -10.26 4.73
N ASP A 135 21.12 -10.18 5.80
CA ASP A 135 21.95 -11.29 6.32
C ASP A 135 21.13 -12.53 6.70
N TRP A 136 19.91 -12.34 7.20
CA TRP A 136 19.01 -13.43 7.54
C TRP A 136 18.54 -14.19 6.28
N ILE A 137 18.33 -13.51 5.14
CA ILE A 137 18.04 -14.17 3.86
C ILE A 137 19.28 -14.96 3.39
N ARG A 138 20.49 -14.39 3.48
CA ARG A 138 21.73 -15.12 3.15
C ARG A 138 21.83 -16.44 3.93
N ALA A 139 21.54 -16.42 5.24
CA ALA A 139 21.52 -17.61 6.07
C ALA A 139 20.48 -18.66 5.61
N LYS A 140 19.28 -18.22 5.19
CA LYS A 140 18.27 -19.12 4.61
C LYS A 140 18.71 -19.67 3.24
N LEU A 141 19.41 -18.91 2.40
CA LEU A 141 19.98 -19.42 1.12
C LEU A 141 21.06 -20.49 1.36
N ASP A 142 21.91 -20.32 2.36
CA ASP A 142 22.91 -21.34 2.72
C ASP A 142 22.27 -22.64 3.22
N GLN A 143 21.13 -22.55 3.93
CA GLN A 143 20.31 -23.71 4.29
C GLN A 143 19.65 -24.33 3.04
N ALA A 144 19.11 -23.51 2.14
CA ALA A 144 18.48 -23.96 0.90
C ALA A 144 19.43 -24.78 0.00
N ARG A 145 20.71 -24.42 -0.03
CA ARG A 145 21.78 -25.15 -0.76
C ARG A 145 22.03 -26.57 -0.25
N THR A 146 21.47 -26.97 0.90
CA THR A 146 21.58 -28.34 1.43
C THR A 146 20.55 -29.31 0.87
N PHE A 147 19.51 -28.82 0.19
CA PHE A 147 18.44 -29.62 -0.42
C PHE A 147 18.79 -30.00 -1.87
N ASP A 148 18.57 -31.27 -2.24
CA ASP A 148 18.65 -31.73 -3.63
C ASP A 148 17.30 -31.50 -4.34
N THR A 149 17.09 -30.27 -4.80
CA THR A 149 15.85 -29.88 -5.49
C THR A 149 15.59 -30.69 -6.76
N GLY A 150 16.63 -31.21 -7.42
CA GLY A 150 16.51 -32.08 -8.60
C GLY A 150 15.93 -33.45 -8.26
N ALA A 151 16.42 -34.06 -7.17
CA ALA A 151 15.85 -35.31 -6.65
C ALA A 151 14.41 -35.10 -6.15
N MET A 152 14.14 -34.04 -5.38
CA MET A 152 12.80 -33.72 -4.88
C MET A 152 11.79 -33.50 -6.02
N THR A 153 12.16 -32.72 -7.03
CA THR A 153 11.35 -32.49 -8.24
C THR A 153 11.06 -33.81 -8.97
N THR A 154 12.03 -34.72 -9.04
CA THR A 154 11.83 -36.04 -9.65
C THR A 154 10.83 -36.89 -8.83
N ALA A 155 10.90 -36.84 -7.50
CA ALA A 155 9.97 -37.55 -6.61
C ALA A 155 8.53 -37.01 -6.71
N ILE A 156 8.36 -35.68 -6.71
CA ILE A 156 7.05 -35.02 -6.89
C ILE A 156 6.43 -35.41 -8.25
N GLY A 157 7.22 -35.38 -9.33
CA GLY A 157 6.79 -35.81 -10.66
C GLY A 157 6.35 -37.27 -10.71
N ALA A 158 7.09 -38.17 -10.05
CA ALA A 158 6.71 -39.58 -9.92
C ALA A 158 5.41 -39.77 -9.12
N ALA A 159 5.19 -38.99 -8.05
CA ALA A 159 3.96 -39.03 -7.26
C ALA A 159 2.73 -38.59 -8.09
N LEU A 160 2.86 -37.51 -8.88
CA LEU A 160 1.82 -37.04 -9.81
C LEU A 160 1.45 -38.10 -10.86
N VAL A 161 2.46 -38.74 -11.48
CA VAL A 161 2.24 -39.82 -12.46
C VAL A 161 1.54 -41.03 -11.81
N ALA A 162 1.98 -41.44 -10.62
CA ALA A 162 1.37 -42.53 -9.87
C ALA A 162 -0.08 -42.23 -9.47
N ALA A 163 -0.39 -40.99 -9.10
CA ALA A 163 -1.74 -40.55 -8.77
C ALA A 163 -2.67 -40.56 -9.99
N CYS A 164 -2.24 -39.97 -11.12
CA CYS A 164 -3.01 -40.01 -12.37
C CYS A 164 -3.28 -41.45 -12.83
N SER A 165 -2.30 -42.34 -12.67
CA SER A 165 -2.45 -43.76 -12.99
C SER A 165 -3.51 -44.48 -12.16
N ARG A 166 -3.72 -44.08 -10.89
CA ARG A 166 -4.80 -44.62 -10.03
C ARG A 166 -6.19 -44.20 -10.50
N GLU A 167 -6.32 -43.01 -11.08
CA GLU A 167 -7.55 -42.52 -11.71
C GLU A 167 -7.78 -43.04 -13.15
N GLY A 168 -6.90 -43.91 -13.65
CA GLY A 168 -6.99 -44.48 -15.00
C GLY A 168 -6.48 -43.56 -16.12
N LEU A 169 -5.76 -42.49 -15.78
CA LEU A 169 -5.15 -41.56 -16.73
C LEU A 169 -3.71 -41.97 -17.07
N LEU A 170 -3.27 -41.68 -18.30
CA LEU A 170 -1.88 -41.83 -18.73
C LEU A 170 -1.13 -40.52 -18.46
N ALA A 171 -0.17 -40.53 -17.54
CA ALA A 171 0.64 -39.36 -17.21
C ALA A 171 2.14 -39.57 -17.48
N GLU A 172 2.79 -38.50 -17.93
CA GLU A 172 4.22 -38.43 -18.27
C GLU A 172 4.81 -37.17 -17.62
N HIS A 173 5.69 -37.34 -16.63
CA HIS A 173 6.48 -36.24 -16.09
C HIS A 173 7.62 -35.89 -17.07
N ARG A 174 7.75 -34.60 -17.36
CA ARG A 174 8.76 -34.02 -18.25
C ARG A 174 9.65 -33.10 -17.43
N PRO A 175 10.82 -33.56 -16.96
CA PRO A 175 11.68 -32.77 -16.09
C PRO A 175 12.08 -31.41 -16.71
N PRO A 176 12.19 -30.35 -15.89
CA PRO A 176 12.04 -30.36 -14.44
C PRO A 176 10.57 -30.42 -13.99
N THR A 177 9.71 -29.54 -14.50
CA THR A 177 8.38 -29.26 -13.92
C THR A 177 7.20 -29.51 -14.87
N GLY A 178 7.44 -30.03 -16.07
CA GLY A 178 6.38 -30.33 -17.03
C GLY A 178 5.59 -31.59 -16.69
N LEU A 179 4.28 -31.58 -16.97
CA LEU A 179 3.43 -32.78 -16.90
C LEU A 179 2.51 -32.85 -18.10
N ARG A 180 2.46 -34.02 -18.73
CA ARG A 180 1.48 -34.37 -19.76
C ARG A 180 0.54 -35.44 -19.22
N VAL A 181 -0.76 -35.22 -19.34
CA VAL A 181 -1.82 -36.15 -18.93
C VAL A 181 -2.78 -36.39 -20.09
N ALA A 182 -3.12 -37.65 -20.34
CA ALA A 182 -3.99 -38.09 -21.43
C ALA A 182 -4.93 -39.21 -20.97
N LEU A 183 -6.02 -39.39 -21.71
CA LEU A 183 -6.89 -40.56 -21.61
C LEU A 183 -6.22 -41.79 -22.25
N PRO A 184 -6.65 -43.03 -21.91
CA PRO A 184 -6.11 -44.26 -22.50
C PRO A 184 -6.27 -44.40 -24.02
N ASP A 185 -7.17 -43.63 -24.64
CA ASP A 185 -7.36 -43.57 -26.09
C ASP A 185 -6.34 -42.66 -26.81
N GLY A 186 -5.52 -41.93 -26.06
CA GLY A 186 -4.52 -40.97 -26.54
C GLY A 186 -4.96 -39.50 -26.52
N THR A 187 -6.21 -39.20 -26.13
CA THR A 187 -6.73 -37.83 -26.03
C THR A 187 -6.00 -37.06 -24.93
N VAL A 188 -5.31 -35.98 -25.29
CA VAL A 188 -4.55 -35.16 -24.34
C VAL A 188 -5.50 -34.27 -23.54
N LEU A 189 -5.42 -34.39 -22.21
CA LEU A 189 -6.17 -33.57 -21.26
C LEU A 189 -5.34 -32.34 -20.85
N LEU A 190 -4.04 -32.53 -20.65
CA LEU A 190 -3.08 -31.51 -20.20
C LEU A 190 -1.70 -31.78 -20.81
N ASP A 191 -0.99 -30.73 -21.23
CA ASP A 191 0.46 -30.75 -21.52
C ASP A 191 0.99 -29.35 -21.19
N THR A 192 1.53 -29.18 -19.97
CA THR A 192 1.90 -27.86 -19.43
C THR A 192 3.16 -27.94 -18.57
N ASP A 193 3.84 -26.80 -18.42
CA ASP A 193 4.73 -26.58 -17.28
C ASP A 193 3.87 -26.41 -16.01
N MET A 194 4.18 -27.13 -14.95
CA MET A 194 3.53 -27.06 -13.63
C MET A 194 4.42 -26.37 -12.59
N ARG A 195 5.37 -25.52 -12.99
CA ARG A 195 6.32 -24.82 -12.10
C ARG A 195 5.70 -24.34 -10.78
N THR A 196 4.57 -23.64 -10.81
CA THR A 196 3.89 -23.14 -9.59
C THR A 196 3.52 -24.26 -8.61
N THR A 197 3.00 -25.40 -9.11
CA THR A 197 2.65 -26.58 -8.29
C THR A 197 3.91 -27.25 -7.73
N PHE A 198 4.98 -27.35 -8.53
CA PHE A 198 6.25 -27.89 -8.07
C PHE A 198 6.91 -26.99 -7.01
N ASP A 199 6.87 -25.67 -7.20
CA ASP A 199 7.42 -24.71 -6.23
C ASP A 199 6.67 -24.78 -4.89
N GLN A 200 5.33 -24.91 -4.92
CA GLN A 200 4.53 -25.17 -3.72
C GLN A 200 4.91 -26.51 -3.05
N ALA A 201 5.01 -27.59 -3.82
CA ALA A 201 5.37 -28.90 -3.29
C ALA A 201 6.78 -28.92 -2.66
N LEU A 202 7.76 -28.24 -3.26
CA LEU A 202 9.14 -28.15 -2.77
C LEU A 202 9.26 -27.48 -1.38
N ILE A 203 8.30 -26.62 -0.99
CA ILE A 203 8.29 -25.99 0.34
C ILE A 203 7.41 -26.72 1.36
N MET A 204 6.74 -27.80 0.95
CA MET A 204 5.91 -28.65 1.81
C MET A 204 6.71 -29.86 2.36
N PRO A 205 6.31 -30.41 3.53
CA PRO A 205 6.79 -31.70 4.00
C PRO A 205 6.56 -32.84 2.98
N GLU A 206 7.54 -33.74 2.84
CA GLU A 206 7.54 -34.84 1.86
C GLU A 206 6.33 -35.79 2.01
N ASP A 207 5.86 -36.01 3.24
CA ASP A 207 4.70 -36.85 3.55
C ASP A 207 3.37 -36.28 3.01
N GLN A 208 3.33 -35.01 2.59
CA GLN A 208 2.16 -34.36 2.02
C GLN A 208 2.08 -34.47 0.48
N TRP A 209 3.18 -34.83 -0.20
CA TRP A 209 3.24 -34.86 -1.67
C TRP A 209 2.27 -35.87 -2.29
N GLU A 210 2.08 -37.04 -1.66
CA GLU A 210 1.12 -38.04 -2.15
C GLU A 210 -0.34 -37.53 -2.11
N GLY A 211 -0.69 -36.78 -1.08
CA GLY A 211 -2.02 -36.17 -0.92
C GLY A 211 -2.30 -35.09 -1.95
N LEU A 212 -1.33 -34.20 -2.17
CA LEU A 212 -1.37 -33.18 -3.21
C LEU A 212 -1.54 -33.81 -4.61
N ALA A 213 -0.73 -34.83 -4.92
CA ALA A 213 -0.80 -35.55 -6.19
C ALA A 213 -2.15 -36.27 -6.39
N ALA A 214 -2.71 -36.89 -5.35
CA ALA A 214 -4.02 -37.53 -5.40
C ALA A 214 -5.15 -36.52 -5.67
N HIS A 215 -5.13 -35.35 -5.03
CA HIS A 215 -6.12 -34.31 -5.26
C HIS A 215 -6.09 -33.79 -6.70
N PHE A 216 -4.90 -33.48 -7.23
CA PHE A 216 -4.70 -33.07 -8.62
C PHE A 216 -5.23 -34.13 -9.62
N ALA A 217 -4.87 -35.40 -9.42
CA ALA A 217 -5.30 -36.49 -10.30
C ALA A 217 -6.83 -36.63 -10.35
N GLY A 218 -7.49 -36.58 -9.17
CA GLY A 218 -8.95 -36.66 -9.07
C GLY A 218 -9.66 -35.52 -9.79
N TYR A 219 -9.13 -34.29 -9.68
CA TYR A 219 -9.65 -33.12 -10.40
C TYR A 219 -9.57 -33.30 -11.93
N VAL A 220 -8.39 -33.67 -12.46
CA VAL A 220 -8.20 -33.90 -13.91
C VAL A 220 -9.10 -35.02 -14.42
N ALA A 221 -9.26 -36.10 -13.64
CA ALA A 221 -10.14 -37.21 -13.99
C ALA A 221 -11.63 -36.81 -13.99
N GLN A 222 -12.05 -35.90 -13.11
CA GLN A 222 -13.40 -35.36 -13.12
C GLN A 222 -13.65 -34.46 -14.34
N ALA A 223 -12.77 -33.50 -14.61
CA ALA A 223 -12.88 -32.61 -15.76
C ALA A 223 -12.93 -33.39 -17.10
N ALA A 224 -12.21 -34.51 -17.19
CA ALA A 224 -12.26 -35.39 -18.37
C ALA A 224 -13.65 -36.03 -18.55
N ARG A 225 -14.26 -36.55 -17.47
CA ARG A 225 -15.61 -37.16 -17.48
C ARG A 225 -16.71 -36.16 -17.87
N GLU A 226 -16.55 -34.90 -17.48
CA GLU A 226 -17.48 -33.81 -17.83
C GLU A 226 -17.32 -33.40 -19.31
N ARG A 227 -16.10 -33.48 -19.87
CA ARG A 227 -15.80 -33.15 -21.27
C ARG A 227 -16.43 -34.10 -22.30
N ASP A 228 -16.54 -35.39 -21.98
CA ASP A 228 -17.17 -36.40 -22.84
C ASP A 228 -18.70 -36.20 -22.98
N ALA A 229 -19.31 -35.28 -22.23
CA ALA A 229 -20.74 -34.99 -22.22
C ALA A 229 -21.15 -33.70 -23.01
N GLY A 230 -20.27 -33.19 -23.89
CA GLY A 230 -20.32 -31.85 -24.51
C GLY A 230 -21.56 -31.42 -25.33
N PRO A 231 -21.60 -30.17 -25.86
CA PRO A 231 -20.69 -29.69 -26.94
C PRO A 231 -20.22 -28.20 -26.83
N ALA A 232 -19.38 -27.59 -27.69
CA ALA A 232 -18.24 -28.06 -28.51
C ALA A 232 -17.45 -26.90 -29.22
N ALA A 233 -16.11 -26.94 -29.14
CA ALA A 233 -15.09 -26.45 -30.09
C ALA A 233 -14.99 -24.97 -30.58
N SER A 234 -13.81 -24.35 -30.40
CA SER A 234 -12.95 -23.86 -31.51
C SER A 234 -11.49 -23.57 -31.04
N SER A 235 -10.57 -23.20 -31.94
CA SER A 235 -9.11 -23.39 -31.74
C SER A 235 -8.20 -22.28 -32.29
N GLY A 236 -7.18 -21.89 -31.51
CA GLY A 236 -5.81 -21.66 -32.02
C GLY A 236 -5.28 -20.23 -32.25
N SER A 237 -4.14 -19.96 -31.59
CA SER A 237 -3.01 -19.09 -32.01
C SER A 237 -3.04 -17.56 -31.78
N ALA A 238 -1.86 -17.04 -31.41
CA ALA A 238 -1.47 -15.62 -31.32
C ALA A 238 0.03 -15.49 -31.72
N PRO A 239 0.61 -14.29 -31.94
CA PRO A 239 0.04 -12.97 -32.26
C PRO A 239 0.53 -12.44 -33.63
N PRO A 240 0.18 -11.21 -34.07
CA PRO A 240 1.10 -10.08 -33.81
C PRO A 240 0.40 -8.72 -33.54
N ALA A 241 1.18 -7.75 -33.03
CA ALA A 241 0.78 -6.35 -32.85
C ALA A 241 1.58 -5.42 -33.78
N PRO A 242 1.27 -4.11 -33.92
CA PRO A 242 0.00 -3.41 -33.69
C PRO A 242 -0.49 -2.64 -34.95
N SER A 243 -1.77 -2.27 -34.99
CA SER A 243 -2.28 -1.17 -35.83
C SER A 243 -3.67 -0.75 -35.35
N GLY A 244 -3.87 0.54 -35.07
CA GLY A 244 -5.12 1.09 -34.52
C GLY A 244 -6.26 1.08 -35.54
N ARG A 245 -6.87 -0.09 -35.76
CA ARG A 245 -8.03 -0.28 -36.63
C ARG A 245 -9.13 -0.94 -35.81
N THR A 246 -10.24 -0.23 -35.59
CA THR A 246 -11.41 -0.82 -34.96
C THR A 246 -11.98 -1.95 -35.81
N VAL A 247 -12.48 -2.98 -35.14
CA VAL A 247 -13.09 -4.16 -35.75
C VAL A 247 -14.62 -3.99 -35.70
N PRO A 248 -15.33 -4.13 -36.85
CA PRO A 248 -16.79 -4.14 -36.84
C PRO A 248 -17.30 -5.33 -36.01
N VAL A 249 -18.29 -5.08 -35.15
CA VAL A 249 -18.91 -6.14 -34.34
C VAL A 249 -19.62 -7.14 -35.26
N ASP A 250 -19.29 -8.42 -35.09
CA ASP A 250 -19.96 -9.52 -35.78
C ASP A 250 -21.39 -9.66 -35.21
N PRO A 251 -22.46 -9.61 -36.04
CA PRO A 251 -23.84 -9.80 -35.56
C PRO A 251 -24.14 -11.15 -34.92
N SER A 252 -23.24 -12.14 -35.05
CA SER A 252 -23.32 -13.43 -34.35
C SER A 252 -22.61 -13.44 -32.99
N ASP A 253 -21.82 -12.42 -32.67
CA ASP A 253 -21.21 -12.25 -31.34
C ASP A 253 -22.23 -11.69 -30.36
N GLY A 254 -22.90 -12.58 -29.63
CA GLY A 254 -23.92 -12.23 -28.64
C GLY A 254 -23.40 -11.34 -27.51
N VAL A 255 -22.14 -11.50 -27.11
CA VAL A 255 -21.53 -10.73 -26.01
C VAL A 255 -21.20 -9.31 -26.46
N ALA A 256 -20.51 -9.16 -27.60
CA ALA A 256 -20.20 -7.84 -28.14
C ALA A 256 -21.48 -7.08 -28.56
N THR A 257 -22.47 -7.78 -29.13
CA THR A 257 -23.77 -7.17 -29.48
C THR A 257 -24.53 -6.69 -28.25
N ALA A 258 -24.55 -7.48 -27.16
CA ALA A 258 -25.17 -7.10 -25.90
C ALA A 258 -24.48 -5.88 -25.25
N LEU A 259 -23.14 -5.83 -25.25
CA LEU A 259 -22.38 -4.68 -24.76
C LEU A 259 -22.65 -3.42 -25.57
N VAL A 260 -22.66 -3.50 -26.91
CA VAL A 260 -22.98 -2.34 -27.78
C VAL A 260 -24.39 -1.81 -27.52
N ALA A 261 -25.36 -2.69 -27.29
CA ALA A 261 -26.71 -2.28 -26.92
C ALA A 261 -26.73 -1.60 -25.54
N ALA A 262 -26.12 -2.24 -24.53
CA ALA A 262 -26.08 -1.74 -23.15
C ALA A 262 -25.43 -0.35 -23.01
N PHE A 263 -24.28 -0.11 -23.67
CA PHE A 263 -23.63 1.20 -23.64
C PHE A 263 -24.42 2.24 -24.45
N ARG A 264 -25.03 1.86 -25.59
CA ARG A 264 -25.88 2.76 -26.38
C ARG A 264 -27.11 3.22 -25.59
N ASP A 265 -27.73 2.34 -24.81
CA ASP A 265 -28.87 2.67 -23.94
C ASP A 265 -28.46 3.67 -22.82
N LEU A 266 -27.17 3.70 -22.46
CA LEU A 266 -26.55 4.71 -21.58
C LEU A 266 -25.99 5.92 -22.34
N GLY A 267 -26.27 6.04 -23.65
CA GLY A 267 -25.85 7.19 -24.48
C GLY A 267 -24.38 7.19 -24.92
N THR A 268 -23.65 6.08 -24.75
CA THR A 268 -22.22 5.96 -25.08
C THR A 268 -22.02 5.00 -26.26
N GLU A 269 -21.36 5.45 -27.33
CA GLU A 269 -21.00 4.58 -28.46
C GLU A 269 -19.61 3.95 -28.27
N ILE A 270 -19.59 2.67 -27.88
CA ILE A 270 -18.35 1.89 -27.78
C ILE A 270 -17.91 1.32 -29.13
N ALA A 271 -16.62 1.04 -29.26
CA ALA A 271 -16.03 0.30 -30.37
C ALA A 271 -15.21 -0.90 -29.85
N PHE A 272 -14.72 -1.75 -30.75
CA PHE A 272 -13.81 -2.84 -30.40
C PHE A 272 -12.51 -2.72 -31.19
N GLN A 273 -11.38 -2.99 -30.54
CA GLN A 273 -10.08 -3.10 -31.19
C GLN A 273 -9.80 -4.54 -31.66
N ASP A 274 -10.30 -5.50 -30.90
CA ASP A 274 -10.30 -6.94 -31.16
C ASP A 274 -11.48 -7.57 -30.35
N PRO A 275 -11.74 -8.89 -30.42
CA PRO A 275 -12.86 -9.49 -29.70
C PRO A 275 -12.85 -9.28 -28.18
N SER A 276 -11.68 -9.20 -27.54
CA SER A 276 -11.55 -9.02 -26.10
C SER A 276 -11.28 -7.57 -25.69
N THR A 277 -10.82 -6.69 -26.58
CA THR A 277 -10.53 -5.28 -26.23
C THR A 277 -11.66 -4.35 -26.67
N MET A 278 -12.44 -3.89 -25.69
CA MET A 278 -13.47 -2.86 -25.86
C MET A 278 -12.88 -1.45 -25.70
N LEU A 279 -13.33 -0.50 -26.53
CA LEU A 279 -12.93 0.91 -26.50
C LEU A 279 -14.13 1.79 -26.14
N VAL A 280 -13.97 2.64 -25.13
CA VAL A 280 -15.01 3.56 -24.62
C VAL A 280 -14.55 5.01 -24.82
N PRO A 281 -15.30 5.86 -25.54
CA PRO A 281 -14.93 7.26 -25.73
C PRO A 281 -15.08 8.05 -24.42
N MET A 282 -14.11 8.93 -24.14
CA MET A 282 -14.08 9.77 -22.94
C MET A 282 -14.65 11.16 -23.21
N PRO A 283 -15.32 11.82 -22.23
CA PRO A 283 -15.82 13.19 -22.38
C PRO A 283 -14.73 14.23 -22.69
N ASN A 284 -13.47 13.96 -22.32
CA ASN A 284 -12.31 14.82 -22.58
C ASN A 284 -11.71 14.65 -24.00
N GLY A 285 -12.32 13.83 -24.86
CA GLY A 285 -11.85 13.55 -26.22
C GLY A 285 -10.81 12.43 -26.34
N GLY A 286 -10.45 11.78 -25.22
CA GLY A 286 -9.67 10.53 -25.21
C GLY A 286 -10.52 9.28 -25.46
N THR A 287 -9.88 8.12 -25.36
CA THR A 287 -10.54 6.81 -25.44
C THR A 287 -9.92 5.91 -24.38
N ALA A 288 -10.75 5.31 -23.51
CA ALA A 288 -10.34 4.27 -22.57
C ALA A 288 -10.47 2.89 -23.24
N SER A 289 -9.65 1.93 -22.82
CA SER A 289 -9.71 0.53 -23.27
C SER A 289 -9.95 -0.38 -22.08
N ALA A 290 -10.86 -1.35 -22.24
CA ALA A 290 -11.14 -2.39 -21.25
C ALA A 290 -11.01 -3.77 -21.87
N ASP A 291 -10.27 -4.67 -21.21
CA ASP A 291 -10.24 -6.09 -21.55
C ASP A 291 -11.51 -6.75 -21.00
N ILE A 292 -12.28 -7.38 -21.89
CA ILE A 292 -13.50 -8.12 -21.59
C ILE A 292 -13.32 -9.63 -21.78
N GLY A 293 -12.09 -10.13 -21.93
CA GLY A 293 -11.79 -11.55 -22.11
C GLY A 293 -12.39 -12.43 -21.02
N SER A 294 -12.18 -12.06 -19.75
CA SER A 294 -12.79 -12.76 -18.60
C SER A 294 -14.32 -12.70 -18.60
N PHE A 295 -14.90 -11.56 -19.00
CA PHE A 295 -16.35 -11.39 -19.14
C PHE A 295 -16.90 -12.28 -20.27
N ARG A 296 -16.21 -12.35 -21.42
CA ARG A 296 -16.55 -13.25 -22.54
C ARG A 296 -16.46 -14.72 -22.15
N THR A 297 -15.43 -15.10 -21.39
CA THR A 297 -15.28 -16.47 -20.87
C THR A 297 -16.42 -16.84 -19.92
N ALA A 298 -16.78 -15.95 -18.99
CA ALA A 298 -17.90 -16.16 -18.07
C ALA A 298 -19.26 -16.26 -18.80
N MET A 299 -19.44 -15.55 -19.91
CA MET A 299 -20.68 -15.52 -20.70
C MET A 299 -20.72 -16.59 -21.81
N GLY A 300 -19.70 -17.43 -21.97
CA GLY A 300 -19.51 -18.30 -23.15
C GLY A 300 -20.66 -19.27 -23.43
N ASP A 301 -21.28 -19.82 -22.38
CA ASP A 301 -22.38 -20.79 -22.45
C ASP A 301 -23.72 -20.23 -21.90
N GLU A 302 -23.79 -18.93 -21.62
CA GLU A 302 -24.94 -18.30 -20.97
C GLU A 302 -26.07 -17.94 -21.94
N ALA A 303 -27.31 -17.96 -21.44
CA ALA A 303 -28.48 -17.62 -22.23
C ALA A 303 -28.47 -16.13 -22.66
N PRO A 304 -28.89 -15.77 -23.90
CA PRO A 304 -28.79 -14.39 -24.40
C PRO A 304 -29.43 -13.32 -23.51
N GLU A 305 -30.53 -13.65 -22.82
CA GLU A 305 -31.19 -12.76 -21.86
C GLU A 305 -30.29 -12.43 -20.66
N LYS A 306 -29.56 -13.43 -20.15
CA LYS A 306 -28.64 -13.30 -19.03
C LYS A 306 -27.34 -12.60 -19.45
N VAL A 307 -26.84 -12.87 -20.67
CA VAL A 307 -25.74 -12.10 -21.28
C VAL A 307 -26.10 -10.61 -21.40
N ALA A 308 -27.34 -10.29 -21.81
CA ALA A 308 -27.82 -8.91 -21.87
C ALA A 308 -27.94 -8.25 -20.48
N GLU A 309 -28.42 -8.98 -19.47
CA GLU A 309 -28.47 -8.49 -18.08
C GLU A 309 -27.07 -8.16 -17.53
N HIS A 310 -26.11 -9.07 -17.72
CA HIS A 310 -24.72 -8.88 -17.27
C HIS A 310 -24.02 -7.77 -18.06
N ALA A 311 -24.26 -7.66 -19.37
CA ALA A 311 -23.75 -6.56 -20.18
C ALA A 311 -24.31 -5.20 -19.74
N ALA A 312 -25.59 -5.13 -19.36
CA ALA A 312 -26.21 -3.92 -18.83
C ALA A 312 -25.67 -3.55 -17.43
N ALA A 313 -25.38 -4.53 -16.57
CA ALA A 313 -24.73 -4.29 -15.28
C ALA A 313 -23.28 -3.81 -15.45
N PHE A 314 -22.52 -4.44 -16.34
CA PHE A 314 -21.14 -4.08 -16.68
C PHE A 314 -21.07 -2.66 -17.27
N ALA A 315 -21.93 -2.34 -18.24
CA ALA A 315 -21.99 -1.02 -18.86
C ALA A 315 -22.30 0.10 -17.85
N ARG A 316 -23.24 -0.13 -16.93
CA ARG A 316 -23.52 0.83 -15.84
C ARG A 316 -22.31 1.06 -14.96
N ASN A 317 -21.61 0.00 -14.54
CA ASN A 317 -20.42 0.10 -13.71
C ASN A 317 -19.31 0.91 -14.42
N VAL A 318 -19.01 0.60 -15.69
CA VAL A 318 -18.01 1.33 -16.47
C VAL A 318 -18.41 2.80 -16.67
N VAL A 319 -19.67 3.10 -17.01
CA VAL A 319 -20.13 4.50 -17.13
C VAL A 319 -20.05 5.24 -15.80
N ASP A 320 -20.48 4.64 -14.68
CA ASP A 320 -20.36 5.21 -13.34
C ASP A 320 -18.90 5.45 -12.93
N GLN A 321 -17.97 4.58 -13.31
CA GLN A 321 -16.54 4.75 -13.08
C GLN A 321 -15.97 5.90 -13.91
N LEU A 322 -16.32 6.01 -15.20
CA LEU A 322 -15.88 7.10 -16.06
C LEU A 322 -16.42 8.46 -15.58
N ASP A 323 -17.67 8.49 -15.10
CA ASP A 323 -18.27 9.65 -14.47
C ASP A 323 -17.53 10.05 -13.18
N ARG A 324 -17.15 9.08 -12.34
CA ARG A 324 -16.36 9.32 -11.11
C ARG A 324 -14.94 9.80 -11.41
N ALA A 325 -14.25 9.19 -12.37
CA ALA A 325 -12.92 9.61 -12.82
C ALA A 325 -12.95 11.03 -13.42
N THR A 326 -14.01 11.36 -14.18
CA THR A 326 -14.22 12.71 -14.70
C THR A 326 -14.44 13.73 -13.57
N ARG A 327 -15.22 13.39 -12.54
CA ARG A 327 -15.41 14.23 -11.33
C ARG A 327 -14.11 14.40 -10.53
N GLN A 328 -13.35 13.33 -10.29
CA GLN A 328 -12.03 13.37 -9.64
C GLN A 328 -11.02 14.25 -10.40
N GLY A 329 -11.14 14.34 -11.73
CA GLY A 329 -10.31 15.19 -12.57
C GLY A 329 -10.75 16.67 -12.65
N THR A 330 -11.88 17.07 -12.05
CA THR A 330 -12.42 18.44 -12.20
C THR A 330 -12.56 19.26 -10.92
N GLU A 331 -12.88 18.68 -9.76
CA GLU A 331 -12.99 19.47 -8.51
C GLU A 331 -12.47 18.71 -7.27
N SER A 332 -11.41 19.24 -6.65
CA SER A 332 -10.99 18.81 -5.30
C SER A 332 -11.89 19.45 -4.25
N SER A 333 -13.03 18.84 -3.92
CA SER A 333 -13.98 19.35 -2.91
C SER A 333 -13.53 19.11 -1.45
N GLY A 334 -12.22 19.16 -1.19
CA GLY A 334 -11.62 19.02 0.12
C GLY A 334 -10.89 20.31 0.54
N GLU A 335 -10.82 20.55 1.83
CA GLU A 335 -10.11 21.70 2.40
C GLU A 335 -8.61 21.42 2.48
N LEU A 336 -7.79 22.40 2.14
CA LEU A 336 -6.33 22.26 2.27
C LEU A 336 -5.95 22.36 3.75
N ARG A 337 -5.17 21.41 4.25
CA ARG A 337 -4.64 21.36 5.62
C ARG A 337 -3.13 21.07 5.59
N VAL A 338 -2.43 21.21 6.71
CA VAL A 338 -1.01 20.84 6.82
C VAL A 338 -0.80 19.78 7.89
N ARG A 339 0.11 18.85 7.61
CA ARG A 339 0.60 17.85 8.59
C ARG A 339 2.11 17.84 8.63
N LEU A 340 2.65 17.45 9.79
CA LEU A 340 4.07 17.21 9.97
C LEU A 340 4.36 15.71 9.96
N TYR A 341 5.53 15.36 9.44
CA TYR A 341 6.02 14.00 9.27
C TYR A 341 7.53 13.94 9.57
N PRO A 342 8.04 12.84 10.14
CA PRO A 342 9.47 12.55 10.11
C PRO A 342 9.88 12.22 8.67
N VAL A 343 11.14 12.46 8.32
CA VAL A 343 11.69 12.10 7.00
C VAL A 343 11.48 10.62 6.64
N SER A 344 11.47 9.72 7.64
CA SER A 344 11.25 8.29 7.47
C SER A 344 9.80 7.88 7.15
N ALA A 345 8.82 8.79 7.24
CA ALA A 345 7.43 8.48 6.91
C ALA A 345 7.17 8.36 5.39
N PHE A 346 8.16 8.71 4.56
CA PHE A 346 8.07 8.64 3.11
C PHE A 346 9.30 7.93 2.53
N PRO A 347 9.11 7.06 1.51
CA PRO A 347 10.23 6.53 0.72
C PRO A 347 11.04 7.64 0.03
N GLU A 348 12.31 7.36 -0.26
CA GLU A 348 13.19 8.27 -0.99
C GLU A 348 12.57 8.71 -2.33
N GLY A 349 12.61 10.02 -2.63
CA GLY A 349 12.02 10.62 -3.83
C GLY A 349 10.49 10.82 -3.81
N VAL A 350 9.77 10.41 -2.75
CA VAL A 350 8.31 10.65 -2.66
C VAL A 350 7.98 12.09 -2.24
N LEU A 351 8.71 12.66 -1.28
CA LEU A 351 8.50 14.04 -0.80
C LEU A 351 8.57 15.09 -1.92
N GLU A 352 9.44 14.87 -2.90
CA GLU A 352 9.66 15.74 -4.07
C GLU A 352 8.42 15.83 -4.98
N GLN A 353 7.65 14.74 -5.04
CA GLN A 353 6.42 14.61 -5.83
C GLN A 353 5.18 15.20 -5.10
N LEU A 354 5.35 15.62 -3.85
CA LEU A 354 4.32 16.22 -3.01
C LEU A 354 4.54 17.72 -2.84
N VAL A 355 3.49 18.45 -2.47
CA VAL A 355 3.59 19.82 -1.96
C VAL A 355 4.07 19.76 -0.51
N SER A 356 5.37 19.55 -0.35
CA SER A 356 6.06 19.40 0.94
C SER A 356 7.26 20.35 1.05
N ARG A 357 7.69 20.59 2.29
CA ARG A 357 8.91 21.35 2.61
C ARG A 357 9.49 20.89 3.94
N GLU A 358 10.81 20.91 4.07
CA GLU A 358 11.45 20.79 5.39
C GLU A 358 11.23 22.07 6.20
N ILE A 359 10.90 21.94 7.49
CA ILE A 359 10.70 23.09 8.41
C ILE A 359 11.72 23.11 9.56
N ALA A 360 12.33 21.97 9.83
CA ALA A 360 13.52 21.80 10.67
C ALA A 360 14.21 20.51 10.21
N PRO A 361 15.51 20.30 10.47
CA PRO A 361 16.23 19.09 10.02
C PRO A 361 15.51 17.80 10.41
N GLY A 362 15.13 17.01 9.39
CA GLY A 362 14.39 15.74 9.54
C GLY A 362 12.88 15.86 9.76
N LEU A 363 12.33 17.09 9.83
CA LEU A 363 10.92 17.38 10.09
C LEU A 363 10.27 18.08 8.88
N TRP A 364 9.36 17.36 8.23
CA TRP A 364 8.74 17.77 6.97
C TRP A 364 7.29 18.20 7.17
N GLN A 365 6.91 19.33 6.58
CA GLN A 365 5.54 19.82 6.49
C GLN A 365 4.99 19.55 5.10
N THR A 366 3.89 18.80 5.02
CA THR A 366 3.21 18.45 3.77
C THR A 366 1.80 19.02 3.77
N VAL A 367 1.40 19.62 2.65
CA VAL A 367 0.00 20.01 2.40
C VAL A 367 -0.80 18.76 2.10
N VAL A 368 -1.95 18.62 2.74
CA VAL A 368 -2.91 17.55 2.50
C VAL A 368 -4.25 18.15 2.06
N VAL A 369 -5.00 17.41 1.26
CA VAL A 369 -6.41 17.65 0.99
C VAL A 369 -7.19 16.83 2.03
N ASP A 370 -7.92 17.52 2.89
CA ASP A 370 -8.82 16.95 3.88
C ASP A 370 -10.25 16.97 3.36
N SER A 371 -10.93 15.83 3.43
CA SER A 371 -12.28 15.63 2.95
C SER A 371 -13.01 14.66 3.88
N PRO A 372 -14.35 14.68 3.94
CA PRO A 372 -15.11 13.79 4.83
C PRO A 372 -14.80 12.29 4.67
N GLU A 373 -14.24 11.88 3.53
CA GLU A 373 -13.95 10.49 3.17
C GLU A 373 -12.43 10.18 3.17
N SER A 374 -11.55 11.18 3.09
CA SER A 374 -10.11 10.96 2.94
C SER A 374 -9.23 12.13 3.37
N LEU A 375 -8.02 11.80 3.85
CA LEU A 375 -6.91 12.73 4.03
C LEU A 375 -5.76 12.29 3.14
N GLN A 376 -5.39 13.13 2.16
CA GLN A 376 -4.43 12.75 1.10
C GLN A 376 -3.36 13.83 0.92
N PRO A 377 -2.05 13.49 0.90
CA PRO A 377 -1.00 14.42 0.51
C PRO A 377 -1.26 15.04 -0.88
N LEU A 378 -1.18 16.37 -0.97
CA LEU A 378 -1.38 17.08 -2.23
C LEU A 378 -0.18 16.80 -3.16
N SER A 379 -0.44 16.15 -4.29
CA SER A 379 0.60 15.93 -5.30
C SER A 379 1.00 17.22 -6.01
N ARG A 380 2.28 17.33 -6.36
CA ARG A 380 2.84 18.49 -7.09
C ARG A 380 2.14 18.69 -8.43
N LYS A 381 1.84 17.61 -9.15
CA LYS A 381 1.08 17.63 -10.43
C LYS A 381 -0.32 18.23 -10.27
N ALA A 382 -1.07 17.86 -9.23
CA ALA A 382 -2.38 18.44 -8.97
C ALA A 382 -2.27 19.93 -8.61
N HIS A 383 -1.28 20.30 -7.79
CA HIS A 383 -1.02 21.69 -7.46
C HIS A 383 -0.67 22.55 -8.69
N GLU A 384 0.23 22.09 -9.56
CA GLU A 384 0.62 22.78 -10.79
C GLU A 384 -0.60 23.09 -11.69
N SER A 385 -1.54 22.14 -11.81
CA SER A 385 -2.78 22.34 -12.57
C SER A 385 -3.73 23.39 -11.97
N SER A 386 -3.60 23.72 -10.68
CA SER A 386 -4.43 24.75 -10.02
C SER A 386 -4.03 26.19 -10.36
N GLY A 387 -2.84 26.40 -10.93
CA GLY A 387 -2.30 27.73 -11.25
C GLY A 387 -1.97 28.63 -10.06
N ARG A 388 -2.16 28.14 -8.82
CA ARG A 388 -1.74 28.82 -7.58
C ARG A 388 -0.25 28.59 -7.33
N SER A 389 0.37 29.47 -6.55
CA SER A 389 1.75 29.29 -6.06
C SER A 389 1.81 28.43 -4.80
N ASP A 390 2.95 27.77 -4.54
CA ASP A 390 3.21 27.03 -3.29
C ASP A 390 2.93 27.91 -2.06
N ALA A 391 3.31 29.19 -2.10
CA ALA A 391 3.11 30.13 -1.01
C ALA A 391 1.62 30.37 -0.67
N GLU A 392 0.76 30.51 -1.68
CA GLU A 392 -0.70 30.66 -1.50
C GLU A 392 -1.36 29.36 -1.04
N VAL A 393 -0.81 28.21 -1.42
CA VAL A 393 -1.32 26.89 -1.01
C VAL A 393 -0.91 26.58 0.43
N PHE A 394 0.35 26.79 0.81
CA PHE A 394 0.81 26.66 2.19
C PHE A 394 0.10 27.65 3.12
N ALA A 395 -0.06 28.93 2.73
CA ALA A 395 -0.75 29.91 3.56
C ALA A 395 -2.22 29.51 3.84
N ALA A 396 -2.97 29.11 2.79
CA ALA A 396 -4.34 28.64 2.95
C ALA A 396 -4.42 27.38 3.83
N ALA A 397 -3.50 26.43 3.62
CA ALA A 397 -3.47 25.16 4.34
C ALA A 397 -3.12 25.34 5.83
N VAL A 398 -2.18 26.24 6.15
CA VAL A 398 -1.85 26.63 7.54
C VAL A 398 -3.03 27.36 8.18
N ALA A 399 -3.65 28.31 7.47
CA ALA A 399 -4.77 29.09 7.99
C ALA A 399 -5.97 28.20 8.36
N ALA A 400 -6.32 27.24 7.49
CA ALA A 400 -7.37 26.26 7.76
C ALA A 400 -7.00 25.36 8.96
N SER A 401 -5.82 24.74 8.98
CA SER A 401 -5.36 23.92 10.12
C SER A 401 -5.31 24.66 11.47
N LEU A 402 -5.12 25.99 11.48
CA LEU A 402 -5.14 26.82 12.68
C LEU A 402 -6.55 27.21 13.15
N ALA A 403 -7.57 27.04 12.29
CA ALA A 403 -8.96 27.37 12.57
C ALA A 403 -9.67 26.28 13.39
N ASP A 404 -9.19 25.04 13.34
CA ASP A 404 -9.74 23.95 14.15
C ASP A 404 -9.46 24.15 15.65
N PRO A 405 -10.41 23.77 16.53
CA PRO A 405 -10.30 24.01 17.96
C PRO A 405 -9.31 23.06 18.62
N VAL A 406 -8.35 23.62 19.34
CA VAL A 406 -7.40 22.90 20.19
C VAL A 406 -7.68 23.16 21.67
N GLU A 407 -7.51 22.13 22.49
CA GLU A 407 -7.55 22.22 23.94
C GLU A 407 -6.17 22.63 24.45
N VAL A 408 -6.11 23.71 25.24
CA VAL A 408 -4.88 24.23 25.83
C VAL A 408 -4.94 24.03 27.34
N SER A 409 -3.97 23.32 27.89
CA SER A 409 -3.86 23.04 29.32
C SER A 409 -2.44 23.28 29.83
N GLU A 410 -2.34 23.81 31.04
CA GLU A 410 -1.07 24.11 31.68
C GLU A 410 -0.77 23.09 32.77
N HIS A 411 0.46 22.56 32.77
CA HIS A 411 0.95 21.61 33.75
C HIS A 411 2.26 22.12 34.35
N ASP A 412 2.50 21.88 35.63
CA ASP A 412 3.85 22.03 36.20
C ASP A 412 4.48 20.66 36.36
N ILE A 413 5.68 20.49 35.79
CA ILE A 413 6.51 19.30 36.00
C ILE A 413 7.85 19.77 36.55
N ASN A 414 8.12 19.45 37.81
CA ASN A 414 9.38 19.79 38.50
C ASN A 414 9.71 21.30 38.43
N GLY A 415 8.71 22.19 38.55
CA GLY A 415 8.89 23.64 38.41
C GLY A 415 9.00 24.13 36.96
N THR A 416 8.77 23.27 35.98
CA THR A 416 8.68 23.63 34.56
C THR A 416 7.22 23.71 34.13
N ARG A 417 6.75 24.92 33.84
CA ARG A 417 5.43 25.17 33.23
C ARG A 417 5.41 24.67 31.79
N LEU A 418 4.65 23.61 31.53
CA LEU A 418 4.37 23.05 30.21
C LEU A 418 3.00 23.51 29.73
N VAL A 419 2.97 24.17 28.58
CA VAL A 419 1.72 24.44 27.84
C VAL A 419 1.51 23.27 26.88
N HIS A 420 0.55 22.42 27.22
CA HIS A 420 0.10 21.31 26.38
C HIS A 420 -1.03 21.81 25.48
N ILE A 421 -0.88 21.60 24.18
CA ILE A 421 -1.87 21.90 23.15
C ILE A 421 -2.24 20.56 22.53
N GLY A 422 -3.49 20.13 22.73
CA GLY A 422 -4.03 18.87 22.22
C GLY A 422 -5.26 19.09 21.34
N GLY A 423 -5.68 18.08 20.58
CA GLY A 423 -6.89 18.14 19.77
C GLY A 423 -7.35 16.76 19.31
N GLN A 424 -8.60 16.66 18.90
CA GLN A 424 -9.19 15.42 18.35
C GLN A 424 -8.94 15.28 16.84
N HIS A 425 -7.85 15.88 16.34
CA HIS A 425 -7.53 15.99 14.91
C HIS A 425 -6.00 16.02 14.70
N PRO A 426 -5.48 15.54 13.55
CA PRO A 426 -4.04 15.40 13.33
C PRO A 426 -3.31 16.70 12.92
N TYR A 427 -3.98 17.86 13.01
CA TYR A 427 -3.46 19.17 12.60
C TYR A 427 -2.86 20.01 13.73
N VAL A 428 -2.82 19.50 14.97
CA VAL A 428 -2.42 20.30 16.15
C VAL A 428 -1.01 20.88 15.98
N ALA A 429 -0.11 20.11 15.36
CA ALA A 429 1.24 20.55 15.00
C ALA A 429 1.31 21.87 14.18
N ALA A 430 0.26 22.24 13.43
CA ALA A 430 0.19 23.50 12.71
C ALA A 430 0.25 24.74 13.62
N ASN A 431 -0.10 24.60 14.91
CA ASN A 431 -0.02 25.68 15.90
C ASN A 431 1.40 26.20 16.11
N VAL A 432 2.44 25.52 15.61
CA VAL A 432 3.81 26.02 15.61
C VAL A 432 3.99 27.31 14.79
N HIS A 433 3.13 27.55 13.79
CA HIS A 433 3.13 28.78 12.99
C HIS A 433 2.56 30.00 13.71
N ASP A 434 1.73 29.81 14.75
CA ASP A 434 1.13 30.88 15.56
C ASP A 434 1.19 30.56 17.07
N LEU A 435 2.32 30.00 17.52
CA LEU A 435 2.46 29.53 18.90
C LEU A 435 2.39 30.68 19.92
N GLY A 436 2.64 31.92 19.48
CA GLY A 436 2.45 33.14 20.26
C GLY A 436 1.03 33.32 20.79
N ARG A 437 -0.01 32.85 20.07
CA ARG A 437 -1.41 32.96 20.54
C ARG A 437 -1.67 32.20 21.84
N HIS A 438 -0.87 31.16 22.09
CA HIS A 438 -0.98 30.28 23.27
C HIS A 438 0.04 30.61 24.38
N LEU A 439 1.23 31.09 23.99
CA LEU A 439 2.34 31.32 24.93
C LEU A 439 2.48 32.77 25.42
N GLY A 440 1.78 33.73 24.82
CA GLY A 440 1.92 35.14 25.14
C GLY A 440 3.27 35.73 24.71
N GLU A 441 3.85 36.62 25.52
CA GLU A 441 5.00 37.43 25.08
C GLU A 441 6.31 36.69 24.84
N ALA A 442 6.52 35.48 25.38
CA ALA A 442 7.71 34.61 25.25
C ALA A 442 8.93 35.23 24.49
N PRO A 443 9.65 36.21 25.10
CA PRO A 443 10.59 37.08 24.38
C PRO A 443 11.87 36.35 23.94
N HIS A 444 12.17 35.23 24.60
CA HIS A 444 13.29 34.33 24.27
C HIS A 444 12.85 33.14 23.39
N GLY A 445 11.60 33.14 22.91
CA GLY A 445 11.00 32.00 22.22
C GLY A 445 10.58 30.91 23.20
N ALA A 446 10.45 29.68 22.70
CA ALA A 446 10.02 28.54 23.50
C ALA A 446 10.76 27.26 23.11
N LEU A 447 10.93 26.35 24.07
CA LEU A 447 11.19 24.95 23.77
C LEU A 447 9.88 24.31 23.30
N VAL A 448 9.93 23.51 22.24
CA VAL A 448 8.78 22.84 21.63
C VAL A 448 9.10 21.39 21.34
N VAL A 449 8.15 20.50 21.59
CA VAL A 449 8.14 19.10 21.13
C VAL A 449 6.84 18.81 20.39
N LEU A 450 6.95 17.94 19.38
CA LEU A 450 5.88 17.55 18.46
C LEU A 450 5.85 16.01 18.40
N PRO A 451 5.47 15.31 19.48
CA PRO A 451 5.65 13.86 19.57
C PRO A 451 4.68 13.08 18.68
N VAL A 452 3.43 13.55 18.52
CA VAL A 452 2.36 12.91 17.72
C VAL A 452 1.50 13.99 17.04
N PRO A 453 0.74 13.68 15.97
CA PRO A 453 -0.02 14.69 15.21
C PRO A 453 -1.05 15.49 16.03
N GLU A 454 -1.60 14.88 17.07
CA GLU A 454 -2.64 15.40 17.96
C GLU A 454 -2.08 16.22 19.15
N VAL A 455 -0.75 16.32 19.31
CA VAL A 455 -0.11 16.91 20.50
C VAL A 455 1.09 17.81 20.13
N LEU A 456 1.06 19.05 20.63
CA LEU A 456 2.18 19.98 20.67
C LEU A 456 2.39 20.42 22.12
N ILE A 457 3.60 20.30 22.65
CA ILE A 457 3.92 20.77 24.01
C ILE A 457 5.04 21.81 23.92
N ALA A 458 4.87 22.91 24.65
CA ALA A 458 5.82 24.01 24.65
C ALA A 458 6.08 24.58 26.05
N HIS A 459 7.29 25.11 26.23
CA HIS A 459 7.72 25.85 27.43
C HIS A 459 8.35 27.19 27.03
N PRO A 460 7.75 28.34 27.40
CA PRO A 460 8.35 29.65 27.16
C PRO A 460 9.68 29.81 27.91
N LEU A 461 10.75 30.12 27.19
CA LEU A 461 12.08 30.28 27.79
C LEU A 461 12.14 31.50 28.71
N GLY A 462 12.80 31.34 29.86
CA GLY A 462 12.86 32.33 30.94
C GLY A 462 11.78 32.16 32.02
N GLN A 463 10.97 31.10 31.98
CA GLN A 463 9.98 30.79 33.04
C GLN A 463 10.44 29.69 34.02
N ALA A 464 11.45 28.90 33.66
CA ALA A 464 12.09 27.88 34.50
C ALA A 464 13.57 27.73 34.16
N HIS A 465 14.32 26.95 34.95
CA HIS A 465 15.72 26.65 34.67
C HIS A 465 15.84 25.88 33.32
N PRO A 466 16.55 26.42 32.31
CA PRO A 466 16.35 25.99 30.93
C PRO A 466 16.80 24.55 30.66
N VAL A 467 17.88 24.08 31.31
CA VAL A 467 18.35 22.68 31.21
C VAL A 467 17.30 21.70 31.76
N ALA A 468 16.67 22.04 32.90
CA ALA A 468 15.65 21.18 33.52
C ALA A 468 14.37 21.16 32.67
N ALA A 469 14.01 22.30 32.06
CA ALA A 469 12.91 22.36 31.12
C ALA A 469 13.15 21.46 29.90
N MET A 470 14.35 21.49 29.30
CA MET A 470 14.71 20.61 28.18
C MET A 470 14.62 19.13 28.57
N GLU A 471 15.10 18.75 29.75
CA GLU A 471 15.00 17.39 30.27
C GLU A 471 13.53 16.93 30.43
N ASN A 472 12.70 17.73 31.13
CA ASN A 472 11.29 17.45 31.35
C ASN A 472 10.50 17.34 30.02
N LEU A 473 10.69 18.24 29.05
CA LEU A 473 10.00 18.17 27.75
C LEU A 473 10.39 16.92 26.97
N ARG A 474 11.67 16.53 26.99
CA ARG A 474 12.13 15.32 26.29
C ARG A 474 11.52 14.06 26.90
N GLU A 475 11.49 13.96 28.23
CA GLU A 475 10.87 12.80 28.90
C GLU A 475 9.38 12.69 28.56
N VAL A 476 8.65 13.80 28.56
CA VAL A 476 7.24 13.83 28.17
C VAL A 476 7.07 13.44 26.69
N ALA A 477 7.89 13.97 25.78
CA ALA A 477 7.84 13.63 24.35
C ALA A 477 8.11 12.13 24.10
N GLN A 478 9.07 11.54 24.83
CA GLN A 478 9.36 10.11 24.76
C GLN A 478 8.19 9.25 25.22
N ARG A 479 7.47 9.64 26.29
CA ARG A 479 6.26 8.93 26.74
C ARG A 479 5.15 8.97 25.70
N PHE A 480 4.87 10.13 25.10
CA PHE A 480 3.89 10.23 24.01
C PHE A 480 4.28 9.40 22.78
N ALA A 481 5.56 9.37 22.41
CA ALA A 481 6.02 8.61 21.24
C ALA A 481 6.09 7.09 21.48
N ALA A 482 6.23 6.62 22.73
CA ALA A 482 6.36 5.20 23.04
C ALA A 482 5.06 4.40 22.82
N ASP A 483 3.91 5.02 23.09
CA ASP A 483 2.58 4.41 22.94
C ASP A 483 1.90 4.79 21.60
N ALA A 484 2.62 5.46 20.69
CA ALA A 484 2.06 6.01 19.46
C ALA A 484 2.28 5.12 18.24
N ASP A 485 1.22 4.90 17.46
CA ASP A 485 1.26 4.22 16.15
C ASP A 485 2.12 4.98 15.12
N LYS A 486 1.98 6.32 15.07
CA LYS A 486 2.65 7.18 14.06
C LYS A 486 3.28 8.42 14.71
N PRO A 487 4.38 8.27 15.47
CA PRO A 487 5.07 9.38 16.11
C PRO A 487 5.70 10.33 15.07
N ILE A 488 5.75 11.62 15.39
CA ILE A 488 6.37 12.65 14.56
C ILE A 488 7.84 12.84 14.97
N SER A 489 8.10 13.36 16.17
CA SER A 489 9.47 13.59 16.63
C SER A 489 9.58 13.77 18.15
N THR A 490 10.55 13.09 18.77
CA THR A 490 10.95 13.34 20.17
C THR A 490 12.04 14.41 20.30
N GLN A 491 12.49 14.99 19.18
CA GLN A 491 13.46 16.08 19.13
C GLN A 491 12.87 17.35 19.78
N LEU A 492 13.70 18.04 20.58
CA LEU A 492 13.41 19.39 21.07
C LEU A 492 13.75 20.41 19.98
N TYR A 493 12.85 21.36 19.77
CA TYR A 493 13.08 22.50 18.88
C TYR A 493 12.99 23.79 19.68
N TRP A 494 13.90 24.73 19.43
CA TRP A 494 13.73 26.12 19.82
C TRP A 494 12.85 26.80 18.77
N TRP A 495 11.64 27.18 19.17
CA TRP A 495 10.80 28.10 18.42
C TRP A 495 11.35 29.51 18.61
N HIS A 496 12.13 29.94 17.64
CA HIS A 496 12.89 31.18 17.71
C HIS A 496 11.96 32.42 17.66
N PRO A 497 12.26 33.53 18.37
CA PRO A 497 11.45 34.75 18.36
C PRO A 497 11.11 35.30 16.96
N SER A 498 11.97 35.11 15.95
CA SER A 498 11.71 35.52 14.56
C SER A 498 10.62 34.72 13.84
N SER A 499 10.06 33.68 14.46
CA SER A 499 8.83 33.02 14.00
C SER A 499 7.61 33.94 14.10
N ARG A 500 7.65 34.92 15.01
CA ARG A 500 6.55 35.86 15.26
C ARG A 500 6.41 36.85 14.12
N GLY A 501 5.18 37.02 13.64
CA GLY A 501 4.89 37.96 12.55
C GLY A 501 5.45 37.53 11.19
N ARG A 502 5.89 36.27 11.04
CA ARG A 502 6.08 35.67 9.72
C ARG A 502 4.73 35.55 9.01
N GLU A 503 4.75 35.64 7.69
CA GLU A 503 3.59 35.29 6.87
C GLU A 503 3.26 33.80 7.04
N GLN A 504 1.98 33.43 6.99
CA GLN A 504 1.53 32.02 7.06
C GLN A 504 2.07 31.16 5.91
N SER A 505 2.49 31.79 4.81
CA SER A 505 3.20 31.18 3.68
C SER A 505 4.61 30.70 4.06
N ALA A 506 5.26 31.28 5.06
CA ALA A 506 6.61 30.95 5.49
C ALA A 506 6.61 29.85 6.58
N PRO A 507 7.70 29.07 6.73
CA PRO A 507 7.83 28.16 7.86
C PRO A 507 8.20 28.91 9.14
N ALA A 508 7.73 28.40 10.28
CA ALA A 508 8.25 28.74 11.60
C ALA A 508 9.77 28.50 11.68
N ASP A 509 10.49 29.32 12.44
CA ASP A 509 11.93 29.18 12.70
C ASP A 509 12.11 28.20 13.87
N LEU A 510 12.27 26.92 13.51
CA LEU A 510 12.46 25.79 14.44
C LEU A 510 13.90 25.30 14.36
N ARG A 511 14.67 25.55 15.41
CA ARG A 511 16.09 25.15 15.47
C ARG A 511 16.25 23.93 16.38
N PRO A 512 16.86 22.83 15.92
CA PRO A 512 17.04 21.65 16.76
C PRO A 512 18.01 21.97 17.91
N VAL A 513 17.57 21.65 19.12
CA VAL A 513 18.33 21.84 20.36
C VAL A 513 18.24 20.57 21.19
N GLY A 514 19.23 20.28 22.01
CA GLY A 514 19.25 19.09 22.83
C GLY A 514 20.21 19.28 23.99
N VAL A 515 20.00 18.51 25.06
CA VAL A 515 20.88 18.55 26.22
C VAL A 515 21.17 17.15 26.71
N GLU A 516 22.43 16.87 27.00
CA GLU A 516 22.89 15.63 27.58
C GLU A 516 23.48 15.93 28.95
N ILE A 517 22.99 15.24 29.98
CA ILE A 517 23.35 15.50 31.37
C ILE A 517 24.06 14.25 31.89
N ASP A 518 25.34 14.41 32.19
CA ASP A 518 26.12 13.39 32.87
C ASP A 518 25.97 13.60 34.37
N HIS A 519 25.05 12.86 34.99
CA HIS A 519 24.76 12.97 36.42
C HIS A 519 25.91 12.44 37.30
N GLU A 520 26.82 11.60 36.78
CA GLU A 520 27.98 11.12 37.54
C GLU A 520 29.08 12.20 37.62
N LYS A 521 29.27 12.96 36.54
CA LYS A 521 30.28 14.04 36.46
C LYS A 521 29.70 15.43 36.79
N GLY A 522 28.38 15.56 36.86
CA GLY A 522 27.69 16.84 37.04
C GLY A 522 27.86 17.79 35.85
N SER A 523 28.10 17.27 34.66
CA SER A 523 28.38 18.07 33.45
C SER A 523 27.20 18.05 32.47
N VAL A 524 26.98 19.18 31.81
CA VAL A 524 25.90 19.39 30.85
C VAL A 524 26.50 19.70 29.48
N THR A 525 26.16 18.90 28.47
CA THR A 525 26.54 19.09 27.07
C THR A 525 25.34 19.61 26.29
N LEU A 526 25.49 20.77 25.65
CA LEU A 526 24.48 21.35 24.78
C LEU A 526 24.68 20.88 23.34
N HIS A 527 23.66 20.27 22.77
CA HIS A 527 23.62 19.80 21.38
C HIS A 527 22.78 20.76 20.54
N THR A 528 23.42 21.67 19.81
CA THR A 528 22.73 22.53 18.83
C THR A 528 23.70 22.96 17.74
N SER A 529 23.17 23.17 16.52
CA SER A 529 23.90 23.78 15.41
C SER A 529 23.78 25.32 15.39
N ASP A 530 23.08 25.91 16.36
CA ASP A 530 22.77 27.33 16.41
C ASP A 530 23.72 28.13 17.32
N GLU A 531 24.26 29.24 16.80
CA GLU A 531 25.22 30.08 17.53
C GLU A 531 24.57 31.02 18.56
N GLU A 532 23.27 31.29 18.47
CA GLU A 532 22.53 32.22 19.34
C GLU A 532 21.97 31.52 20.59
N PHE A 533 21.58 30.24 20.47
CA PHE A 533 20.93 29.48 21.55
C PHE A 533 21.84 29.23 22.75
N GLY A 534 23.12 28.90 22.54
CA GLY A 534 24.08 28.65 23.63
C GLY A 534 24.32 29.88 24.54
N PRO A 535 24.62 31.07 23.97
CA PRO A 535 24.68 32.32 24.71
C PRO A 535 23.37 32.67 25.42
N LEU A 536 22.21 32.47 24.78
CA LEU A 536 20.90 32.68 25.41
C LEU A 536 20.71 31.78 26.64
N LEU A 537 20.94 30.47 26.49
CA LEU A 537 20.83 29.50 27.58
C LEU A 537 21.75 29.87 28.76
N SER A 538 22.98 30.29 28.47
CA SER A 538 23.93 30.77 29.47
C SER A 538 23.46 32.03 30.18
N SER A 539 22.82 32.97 29.47
CA SER A 539 22.22 34.16 30.08
C SER A 539 21.01 33.82 30.96
N LEU A 540 20.22 32.81 30.61
CA LEU A 540 19.05 32.38 31.37
C LEU A 540 19.40 31.52 32.60
N MET A 541 20.56 30.86 32.60
CA MET A 541 21.12 30.20 33.80
C MET A 541 21.80 31.18 34.77
N GLY A 542 22.07 32.42 34.34
CA GLY A 542 22.70 33.47 35.15
C GLY A 542 21.72 34.47 35.78
N GLN A 543 20.42 34.26 35.63
CA GLN A 543 19.33 35.03 36.23
C GLN A 543 18.71 34.28 37.41
#